data_AF-A0A382UNC7-F1
#
_entry.id   AF-A0A382UNC7-F1
#
_cell.length_a   1.000
_cell.length_b   1.000
_cell.length_c   1.000
_cell.angle_alpha   90.00
_cell.angle_beta   90.00
_cell.angle_gamma   90.00
#
_symmetry.space_group_name_H-M   'P 1'
#
loop_
_entity.id
_entity.type
_entity.pdbx_description
1 polymer ?
#
loop_
_entity_poly.entity_id
_entity_poly.type
_entity_poly.pdbx_seq_one_letter_code
_entity_poly.pdbx_strand_id
1 'polypeptide(L)'
;TVSNIQAHAHERSAGNWHSEWIVIPSLSSLTLSTIEQTQLFLSKLQINEARMAKNLNSTAGVLGAAELQSLVSEIIGYERSSKLVQSLLPQNEEQTFATAALANSELLDSLGKNKLQSLLGYKDQIKECEKEVMRLINSIKISS
;
A
#
# COMPACT_ATOMS: atom_id res chain seq x y z
N THR A 1 -5.74 -32.15 2.21
CA THR A 1 -5.39 -31.08 1.25
C THR A 1 -5.15 -31.71 -0.12
N VAL A 2 -5.14 -30.94 -1.22
CA VAL A 2 -4.83 -31.48 -2.58
C VAL A 2 -3.49 -32.23 -2.56
N SER A 3 -2.51 -31.76 -1.79
CA SER A 3 -1.23 -32.44 -1.59
C SER A 3 -1.33 -33.86 -1.02
N ASN A 4 -2.36 -34.15 -0.20
CA ASN A 4 -2.53 -35.48 0.39
C ASN A 4 -3.10 -36.50 -0.60
N ILE A 5 -3.83 -36.06 -1.64
CA ILE A 5 -4.42 -36.96 -2.63
C ILE A 5 -3.45 -37.29 -3.78
N GLN A 6 -2.31 -36.58 -3.88
CA GLN A 6 -1.24 -36.86 -4.87
C GLN A 6 -0.49 -38.18 -4.59
N ALA A 7 -0.61 -38.74 -3.39
CA ALA A 7 0.02 -40.00 -3.02
C ALA A 7 -0.76 -41.18 -3.61
N HIS A 8 -0.45 -41.58 -4.85
CA HIS A 8 -1.01 -42.79 -5.44
C HIS A 8 -0.13 -44.00 -5.12
N ALA A 9 -0.70 -45.02 -4.47
CA ALA A 9 -0.02 -46.30 -4.28
C ALA A 9 0.03 -47.10 -5.60
N HIS A 10 1.22 -47.61 -5.93
CA HIS A 10 1.49 -48.45 -7.11
C HIS A 10 0.96 -47.85 -8.43
N GLU A 11 0.40 -48.67 -9.32
CA GLU A 11 -0.10 -48.27 -10.64
C GLU A 11 -1.49 -47.59 -10.57
N ARG A 12 -2.28 -47.85 -9.50
CA ARG A 12 -3.61 -47.26 -9.28
C ARG A 12 -4.00 -47.29 -7.81
N SER A 13 -4.23 -46.12 -7.23
CA SER A 13 -4.68 -45.99 -5.84
C SER A 13 -6.20 -46.15 -5.71
N ALA A 14 -6.63 -46.98 -4.76
CA ALA A 14 -8.00 -46.98 -4.27
C ALA A 14 -8.22 -45.76 -3.36
N GLY A 15 -9.32 -45.02 -3.54
CA GLY A 15 -9.65 -43.84 -2.73
C GLY A 15 -9.06 -42.52 -3.22
N ASN A 16 -7.72 -42.36 -3.24
CA ASN A 16 -7.10 -41.05 -3.57
C ASN A 16 -7.44 -40.59 -5.00
N TRP A 17 -7.38 -41.51 -5.96
CA TRP A 17 -7.77 -41.22 -7.34
C TRP A 17 -9.27 -40.89 -7.51
N HIS A 18 -10.16 -41.54 -6.75
CA HIS A 18 -11.60 -41.22 -6.79
C HIS A 18 -11.90 -39.89 -6.10
N SER A 19 -11.08 -39.49 -5.11
CA SER A 19 -11.23 -38.22 -4.42
C SER A 19 -10.93 -37.03 -5.35
N GLU A 20 -10.02 -37.19 -6.30
CA GLU A 20 -9.73 -36.18 -7.33
C GLU A 20 -10.96 -35.82 -8.16
N TRP A 21 -11.82 -36.79 -8.46
CA TRP A 21 -13.05 -36.58 -9.24
C TRP A 21 -14.03 -35.63 -8.56
N ILE A 22 -13.94 -35.50 -7.24
CA ILE A 22 -14.78 -34.59 -6.46
C ILE A 22 -14.02 -33.28 -6.22
N VAL A 23 -12.76 -33.36 -5.81
CA VAL A 23 -11.97 -32.20 -5.37
C VAL A 23 -11.63 -31.28 -6.55
N ILE A 24 -11.17 -31.81 -7.69
CA ILE A 24 -10.72 -30.97 -8.81
C ILE A 24 -11.89 -30.17 -9.41
N PRO A 25 -13.06 -30.77 -9.74
CA PRO A 25 -14.19 -30.00 -10.25
C PRO A 25 -14.72 -28.98 -9.25
N SER A 26 -14.73 -29.31 -7.95
CA SER A 26 -15.17 -28.40 -6.90
C SER A 26 -14.25 -27.17 -6.80
N LEU A 27 -12.94 -27.38 -6.79
CA LEU A 27 -11.96 -26.27 -6.77
C LEU A 27 -12.02 -25.43 -8.04
N SER A 28 -12.19 -26.06 -9.19
CA SER A 28 -12.33 -25.37 -10.48
C SER A 28 -13.56 -24.48 -10.48
N SER A 29 -14.70 -24.99 -10.00
CA SER A 29 -15.96 -24.24 -9.90
C SER A 29 -15.87 -23.06 -8.94
N LEU A 30 -15.25 -23.26 -7.76
CA LEU A 30 -15.02 -22.18 -6.78
C LEU A 30 -14.08 -21.11 -7.34
N THR A 31 -13.03 -21.52 -8.05
CA THR A 31 -12.08 -20.60 -8.67
C THR A 31 -12.76 -19.78 -9.77
N LEU A 32 -13.51 -20.42 -10.66
CA LEU A 32 -14.28 -19.75 -11.70
C LEU A 32 -15.26 -18.73 -11.10
N SER A 33 -16.04 -19.16 -10.11
CA SER A 33 -16.99 -18.29 -9.42
C SER A 33 -16.29 -17.08 -8.79
N THR A 34 -15.11 -17.29 -8.20
CA THR A 34 -14.32 -16.19 -7.60
C THR A 34 -13.84 -15.20 -8.65
N ILE A 35 -13.40 -15.68 -9.82
CA ILE A 35 -12.98 -14.84 -10.94
C ILE A 35 -14.17 -14.02 -11.45
N GLU A 36 -15.32 -14.65 -11.69
CA GLU A 36 -16.54 -13.98 -12.16
C GLU A 36 -17.02 -12.91 -11.18
N GLN A 37 -17.06 -13.22 -9.88
CA GLN A 37 -17.47 -12.26 -8.85
C GLN A 37 -16.45 -11.12 -8.70
N THR A 38 -15.16 -11.41 -8.82
CA THR A 38 -14.11 -10.37 -8.78
C THR A 38 -14.25 -9.43 -9.97
N GLN A 39 -14.48 -9.96 -11.18
CA GLN A 39 -14.72 -9.14 -12.36
C GLN A 39 -15.95 -8.24 -12.18
N LEU A 40 -17.06 -8.80 -11.68
CA LEU A 40 -18.28 -8.04 -11.41
C LEU A 40 -18.04 -6.93 -10.38
N PHE A 41 -17.39 -7.27 -9.27
CA PHE A 41 -17.06 -6.32 -8.20
C PHE A 41 -16.19 -5.17 -8.72
N LEU A 42 -15.10 -5.47 -9.42
CA LEU A 42 -14.20 -4.46 -9.98
C LEU A 42 -14.91 -3.58 -11.02
N SER A 43 -15.80 -4.14 -11.85
CA SER A 43 -16.55 -3.37 -12.87
C SER A 43 -17.56 -2.37 -12.28
N LYS A 44 -17.98 -2.58 -11.02
CA LYS A 44 -18.97 -1.76 -10.32
C LYS A 44 -18.39 -0.97 -9.16
N LEU A 45 -17.09 -1.05 -8.93
CA LEU A 45 -16.43 -0.36 -7.83
C LEU A 45 -16.56 1.16 -8.00
N GLN A 46 -17.16 1.81 -7.00
CA GLN A 46 -17.30 3.27 -6.98
C GLN A 46 -16.23 3.88 -6.08
N ILE A 47 -15.45 4.80 -6.64
CA ILE A 47 -14.40 5.51 -5.91
C ILE A 47 -14.98 6.80 -5.32
N ASN A 48 -14.83 6.99 -4.01
CA ASN A 48 -15.20 8.22 -3.32
C ASN A 48 -13.94 9.01 -2.96
N GLU A 49 -13.47 9.80 -3.92
CA GLU A 49 -12.24 10.60 -3.80
C GLU A 49 -12.32 11.60 -2.64
N ALA A 50 -13.49 12.24 -2.43
CA ALA A 50 -13.69 13.19 -1.35
C ALA A 50 -13.51 12.53 0.03
N ARG A 51 -14.03 11.31 0.20
CA ARG A 51 -13.83 10.53 1.44
C ARG A 51 -12.38 10.08 1.59
N MET A 52 -11.73 9.67 0.51
CA MET A 52 -10.30 9.31 0.53
C MET A 52 -9.43 10.50 0.95
N ALA A 53 -9.66 11.69 0.38
CA ALA A 53 -8.96 12.92 0.77
C ALA A 53 -9.25 13.31 2.23
N LYS A 54 -10.50 13.17 2.69
CA LYS A 54 -10.85 13.40 4.10
C LYS A 54 -10.12 12.43 5.05
N ASN A 55 -10.07 11.15 4.71
CA ASN A 55 -9.35 10.14 5.49
C ASN A 55 -7.84 10.47 5.53
N LEU A 56 -7.26 10.86 4.40
CA LEU A 56 -5.86 11.27 4.34
C LEU A 56 -5.58 12.48 5.25
N ASN A 57 -6.42 13.50 5.18
CA ASN A 57 -6.30 14.70 6.03
C ASN A 57 -6.49 14.39 7.52
N SER A 58 -7.28 13.37 7.87
CA SER A 58 -7.47 12.95 9.27
C SER A 58 -6.20 12.41 9.93
N THR A 59 -5.19 12.03 9.13
CA THR A 59 -3.87 11.62 9.65
C THR A 59 -3.00 12.79 10.09
N ALA A 60 -3.46 14.03 9.90
CA ALA A 60 -2.79 15.25 10.37
C ALA A 60 -1.33 15.41 9.88
N GLY A 61 -0.97 14.75 8.78
CA GLY A 61 0.39 14.75 8.20
C GLY A 61 1.32 13.66 8.72
N VAL A 62 0.89 12.85 9.70
CA VAL A 62 1.74 11.84 10.37
C VAL A 62 2.24 10.77 9.39
N LEU A 63 1.51 10.46 8.31
CA LEU A 63 1.99 9.51 7.30
C LEU A 63 3.30 9.97 6.61
N GLY A 64 3.59 11.28 6.62
CA GLY A 64 4.83 11.82 6.06
C GLY A 64 6.02 11.73 7.02
N ALA A 65 5.83 11.31 8.28
CA ALA A 65 6.86 11.37 9.30
C ALA A 65 8.08 10.49 8.98
N ALA A 66 7.86 9.28 8.47
CA ALA A 66 8.94 8.35 8.12
C ALA A 66 9.80 8.89 6.97
N GLU A 67 9.18 9.46 5.94
CA GLU A 67 9.89 10.06 4.82
C GLU A 67 10.61 11.34 5.23
N LEU A 68 9.99 12.18 6.05
CA LEU A 68 10.63 13.35 6.62
C LEU A 68 11.87 12.96 7.43
N GLN A 69 11.77 11.94 8.28
CA GLN A 69 12.90 11.42 9.04
C GLN A 69 14.00 10.93 8.10
N SER A 70 13.66 10.14 7.08
CA SER A 70 14.62 9.64 6.10
C SER A 70 15.40 10.78 5.45
N LEU A 71 14.70 11.79 4.91
CA LEU A 71 15.34 12.93 4.24
C LEU A 71 16.20 13.75 5.19
N VAL A 72 15.73 14.01 6.40
CA VAL A 72 16.46 14.81 7.39
C VAL A 72 17.64 14.03 7.98
N SER A 73 17.54 12.69 8.07
CA SER A 73 18.60 11.83 8.58
C SER A 73 19.87 11.88 7.73
N GLU A 74 19.74 12.12 6.41
CA GLU A 74 20.87 12.31 5.50
C GLU A 74 21.66 13.60 5.81
N ILE A 75 21.03 14.57 6.47
CA ILE A 75 21.61 15.89 6.77
C ILE A 75 22.15 15.94 8.21
N ILE A 76 21.33 15.54 9.20
CA ILE A 76 21.63 15.72 10.63
C ILE A 76 21.90 14.40 11.38
N GLY A 77 21.87 13.28 10.68
CA GLY A 77 22.07 11.94 11.25
C GLY A 77 20.79 11.30 11.81
N TYR A 78 20.76 9.97 11.81
CA TYR A 78 19.59 9.17 12.20
C TYR A 78 19.07 9.49 13.60
N GLU A 79 19.94 9.47 14.63
CA GLU A 79 19.51 9.63 16.02
C GLU A 79 18.85 11.00 16.26
N ARG A 80 19.46 12.07 15.71
CA ARG A 80 18.92 13.43 15.84
C ARG A 80 17.64 13.60 15.03
N SER A 81 17.58 13.08 13.81
CA SER A 81 16.37 13.12 12.98
C SER A 81 15.19 12.40 13.65
N SER A 82 15.43 11.27 14.30
CA SER A 82 14.41 10.51 15.04
C SER A 82 13.85 11.33 16.20
N LYS A 83 14.73 11.92 17.03
CA LYS A 83 14.33 12.80 18.14
C LYS A 83 13.57 14.04 17.64
N LEU A 84 13.99 14.64 16.53
CA LEU A 84 13.33 15.79 15.92
C LEU A 84 11.93 15.42 15.42
N VAL A 85 11.77 14.33 14.68
CA VAL A 85 10.45 13.92 14.19
C VAL A 85 9.53 13.51 15.33
N GLN A 86 10.05 12.84 16.36
CA GLN A 86 9.28 12.47 17.55
C GLN A 86 8.77 13.69 18.32
N SER A 87 9.53 14.79 18.39
CA SER A 87 9.09 16.02 19.06
C SER A 87 7.99 16.76 18.30
N LEU A 88 7.84 16.49 17.00
CA LEU A 88 6.81 17.08 16.13
C LEU A 88 5.51 16.27 16.11
N LEU A 89 5.51 15.06 16.65
CA LEU A 89 4.29 14.26 16.77
C LEU A 89 3.26 15.01 17.64
N PRO A 90 1.98 14.99 17.24
CA PRO A 90 0.93 15.71 17.94
C PRO A 90 0.85 15.23 19.40
N GLN A 91 1.06 16.16 20.34
CA GLN A 91 0.89 15.89 21.77
C GLN A 91 -0.57 16.14 22.21
N ASN A 92 -1.29 16.99 21.48
CA ASN A 92 -2.68 17.39 21.71
C ASN A 92 -3.43 17.49 20.37
N GLU A 93 -4.77 17.52 20.39
CA GLU A 93 -5.61 17.59 19.18
C GLU A 93 -5.48 18.93 18.41
N GLU A 94 -5.03 20.00 19.06
CA GLU A 94 -4.94 21.34 18.47
C GLU A 94 -3.76 21.52 17.50
N GLN A 95 -2.73 20.68 17.60
CA GLN A 95 -1.51 20.82 16.81
C GLN A 95 -1.31 19.60 15.91
N THR A 96 -1.41 19.80 14.59
CA THR A 96 -1.13 18.73 13.62
C THR A 96 0.37 18.57 13.39
N PHE A 97 0.80 17.36 13.02
CA PHE A 97 2.19 17.09 12.63
C PHE A 97 2.61 17.99 11.46
N ALA A 98 1.74 18.16 10.46
CA ALA A 98 2.01 19.03 9.32
C ALA A 98 2.26 20.49 9.73
N THR A 99 1.44 21.04 10.64
CA THR A 99 1.64 22.41 11.14
C THR A 99 2.91 22.55 11.97
N ALA A 100 3.23 21.56 12.82
CA ALA A 100 4.44 21.57 13.64
C ALA A 100 5.70 21.51 12.76
N ALA A 101 5.71 20.63 11.76
CA ALA A 101 6.82 20.50 10.83
C ALA A 101 7.05 21.77 9.99
N LEU A 102 5.98 22.44 9.54
CA LEU A 102 6.09 23.69 8.77
C LEU A 102 6.48 24.92 9.60
N ALA A 103 6.29 24.87 10.92
CA ALA A 103 6.70 25.93 11.85
C ALA A 103 8.12 25.75 12.40
N ASN A 104 8.73 24.57 12.20
CA ASN A 104 10.06 24.26 12.72
C ASN A 104 11.14 24.92 11.86
N SER A 105 11.93 25.83 12.44
CA SER A 105 12.98 26.56 11.73
C SER A 105 14.11 25.66 11.22
N GLU A 106 14.51 24.64 11.99
CA GLU A 106 15.57 23.71 11.60
C GLU A 106 15.20 22.90 10.35
N LEU A 107 13.93 22.48 10.24
CA LEU A 107 13.41 21.81 9.04
C LEU A 107 13.33 22.75 7.83
N LEU A 108 12.91 24.00 8.06
CA LEU A 108 12.84 25.02 7.00
C LEU A 108 14.23 25.34 6.45
N ASP A 109 15.24 25.43 7.32
CA ASP A 109 16.63 25.69 6.92
C ASP A 109 17.25 24.48 6.19
N SER A 110 16.91 23.26 6.60
CA SER A 110 17.50 22.04 6.04
C SER A 110 16.88 21.61 4.70
N LEU A 111 15.55 21.63 4.57
CA LEU A 111 14.83 21.09 3.41
C LEU A 111 14.16 22.17 2.55
N GLY A 112 13.93 23.36 3.10
CA GLY A 112 13.16 24.42 2.45
C GLY A 112 11.65 24.19 2.50
N LYS A 113 10.91 25.30 2.56
CA LYS A 113 9.44 25.31 2.67
C LYS A 113 8.72 24.53 1.57
N ASN A 114 9.17 24.68 0.31
CA ASN A 114 8.52 24.03 -0.84
C ASN A 114 8.62 22.51 -0.78
N LYS A 115 9.76 21.96 -0.36
CA LYS A 115 9.96 20.50 -0.28
C LYS A 115 9.14 19.91 0.86
N LEU A 116 9.11 20.57 2.02
CA LEU A 116 8.26 20.17 3.15
C LEU A 116 6.78 20.17 2.80
N GLN A 117 6.30 21.22 2.13
CA GLN A 117 4.90 21.30 1.67
C GLN A 117 4.57 20.22 0.63
N SER A 118 5.51 19.88 -0.27
CA SER A 118 5.32 18.79 -1.24
C SER A 118 5.20 17.44 -0.54
N LEU A 119 6.09 17.16 0.41
CA LEU A 119 6.12 15.90 1.18
C LEU A 119 4.85 15.72 2.01
N LEU A 120 4.44 16.76 2.76
CA LEU A 120 3.24 16.72 3.59
C LEU A 120 1.94 16.76 2.76
N GLY A 121 2.03 17.19 1.49
CA GLY A 121 0.94 17.15 0.53
C GLY A 121 0.85 15.84 -0.26
N TYR A 122 1.73 14.87 0.00
CA TYR A 122 1.80 13.56 -0.66
C TYR A 122 1.87 13.57 -2.20
N LYS A 123 2.19 14.72 -2.81
CA LYS A 123 2.10 14.90 -4.26
C LYS A 123 3.14 14.08 -5.01
N ASP A 124 4.34 13.98 -4.46
CA ASP A 124 5.45 13.27 -5.09
C ASP A 124 5.17 11.76 -5.08
N GLN A 125 4.65 11.23 -3.98
CA GLN A 125 4.28 9.83 -3.79
C GLN A 125 3.14 9.42 -4.74
N ILE A 126 2.12 10.27 -4.88
CA ILE A 126 1.02 10.03 -5.83
C ILE A 126 1.54 9.97 -7.28
N LYS A 127 2.48 10.84 -7.65
CA LYS A 127 3.10 10.81 -8.99
C LYS A 127 3.90 9.53 -9.23
N GLU A 128 4.62 9.04 -8.23
CA GLU A 128 5.32 7.75 -8.35
C GLU A 128 4.34 6.58 -8.50
N CYS A 129 3.22 6.59 -7.77
CA CYS A 129 2.15 5.60 -7.98
C CYS A 129 1.59 5.64 -9.41
N GLU A 130 1.39 6.83 -9.98
CA GLU A 130 0.92 6.97 -11.36
C GLU A 130 1.91 6.36 -12.37
N LYS A 131 3.21 6.60 -12.19
CA LYS A 131 4.26 5.99 -13.04
C LYS A 131 4.23 4.46 -12.97
N GLU A 132 4.06 3.91 -11.78
CA GLU A 132 4.02 2.46 -11.58
C GLU A 132 2.77 1.83 -12.20
N VAL A 133 1.62 2.48 -12.07
CA VAL A 133 0.38 2.07 -12.75
C VAL A 133 0.59 2.05 -14.27
N MET A 134 1.19 3.09 -14.83
CA MET A 134 1.47 3.16 -16.26
C MET A 134 2.46 2.08 -16.71
N ARG A 135 3.47 1.77 -15.90
CA ARG A 135 4.41 0.66 -16.15
C ARG A 135 3.67 -0.67 -16.25
N LEU A 136 2.77 -0.96 -15.30
CA LEU A 136 1.98 -2.18 -15.27
C LEU A 136 1.02 -2.28 -16.47
N ILE A 137 0.30 -1.21 -16.79
CA ILE A 137 -0.59 -1.16 -17.96
C ILE A 137 0.18 -1.47 -19.25
N ASN A 138 1.38 -0.90 -19.41
CA ASN A 138 2.21 -1.15 -20.59
C ASN A 138 2.68 -2.61 -20.66
N SER A 139 3.03 -3.23 -19.52
CA SER A 139 3.44 -4.65 -19.48
C SER A 139 2.31 -5.62 -19.87
N ILE A 140 1.07 -5.30 -19.51
CA ILE A 140 -0.11 -6.10 -19.88
C ILE A 140 -0.35 -6.02 -21.38
N LYS A 141 -0.28 -4.82 -21.97
CA LYS A 141 -0.48 -4.60 -23.41
C LYS A 141 0.55 -5.28 -24.31
N ILE A 142 1.77 -5.51 -23.81
CA ILE A 142 2.82 -6.22 -24.56
C ILE A 142 2.60 -7.73 -24.54
N SER A 143 1.95 -8.25 -23.50
CA SER A 143 1.71 -9.68 -23.31
C SER A 143 0.39 -10.18 -23.93
N SER A 144 -0.46 -9.26 -24.40
CA SER A 144 -1.76 -9.52 -25.06
C SER A 144 -1.65 -9.35 -26.57
#